data_AF-A0A521WH89-F1
#
_entry.id   AF-A0A521WH89-F1
#
_cell.length_a   1.000
_cell.length_b   1.000
_cell.length_c   1.000
_cell.angle_alpha   90.00
_cell.angle_beta   90.00
_cell.angle_gamma   90.00
#
_symmetry.space_group_name_H-M   'P 1'
#
loop_
_entity.id
_entity.type
_entity.pdbx_description
1 polymer ?
#
loop_
_entity_poly.entity_id
_entity_poly.type
_entity_poly.pdbx_seq_one_letter_code
_entity_poly.pdbx_strand_id
1 'polypeptide(L)'
;MYFTNDRNSGGVLRGKVTLSGNGFYLVSGGGLYTLDPGEGRYVRIRFLPNRPGNFTGALTIQHDAANRPSPIAIPLSGSATGP
;
A
#
# COMPACT_ATOMS: atom_id res chain seq x y z
N MET A 1 7.32 0.10 0.49
CA MET A 1 6.69 1.22 1.22
C MET A 1 6.57 0.84 2.69
N TYR A 2 6.65 1.80 3.60
CA TYR A 2 6.42 1.63 5.04
C TYR A 2 5.44 2.69 5.55
N PHE A 3 4.56 2.34 6.47
CA PHE A 3 3.68 3.29 7.18
C PHE A 3 3.56 2.89 8.66
N THR A 4 3.24 3.85 9.52
CA THR A 4 3.23 3.68 10.98
C THR A 4 1.94 4.18 11.60
N ASN A 5 1.59 3.60 12.74
CA ASN A 5 0.77 4.26 13.73
C ASN A 5 1.69 5.12 14.62
N ASP A 6 1.38 6.41 14.79
CA ASP A 6 2.23 7.29 15.58
C ASP A 6 2.37 6.79 17.02
N ARG A 7 3.53 6.99 17.65
CA ARG A 7 3.76 6.54 19.04
C ARG A 7 2.84 7.23 20.04
N ASN A 8 2.40 8.45 19.74
CA ASN A 8 1.48 9.22 20.57
C ASN A 8 0.02 9.01 20.18
N SER A 9 -0.28 8.04 19.30
CA SER A 9 -1.65 7.70 18.96
C SER A 9 -2.40 7.24 20.21
N GLY A 10 -3.61 7.78 20.40
CA GLY A 10 -4.48 7.41 21.51
C GLY A 10 -5.11 6.01 21.37
N GLY A 11 -4.78 5.27 20.31
CA GLY A 11 -5.34 3.94 20.09
C GLY A 11 -4.68 3.16 18.95
N VAL A 12 -5.22 1.96 18.74
CA VAL A 12 -4.77 1.02 17.73
C VAL A 12 -5.29 1.44 16.36
N LEU A 13 -4.39 1.49 15.37
CA LEU A 13 -4.74 1.76 13.97
C LEU A 13 -5.15 0.46 13.28
N ARG A 14 -6.36 0.41 12.70
CA ARG A 14 -6.85 -0.75 11.94
C ARG A 14 -7.15 -0.35 10.52
N GLY A 15 -7.09 -1.34 9.63
CA GLY A 15 -7.34 -1.06 8.24
C GLY A 15 -7.12 -2.22 7.30
N LYS A 16 -7.10 -1.89 6.01
CA LYS A 16 -6.88 -2.84 4.92
C LYS A 16 -5.99 -2.20 3.86
N VAL A 17 -5.01 -2.98 3.40
CA VAL A 17 -4.17 -2.62 2.26
C VAL A 17 -4.61 -3.42 1.04
N THR A 18 -4.93 -2.75 -0.06
CA THR A 18 -5.31 -3.36 -1.34
C THR A 18 -4.46 -2.79 -2.48
N LEU A 19 -4.23 -3.60 -3.52
CA LEU A 19 -3.48 -3.22 -4.71
C LEU A 19 -4.37 -3.41 -5.94
N SER A 20 -4.33 -2.44 -6.86
CA SER A 20 -4.94 -2.51 -8.19
C SER A 20 -3.94 -2.12 -9.27
N GLY A 21 -4.22 -2.50 -10.52
CA GLY A 21 -3.39 -2.20 -11.69
C GLY A 21 -2.63 -3.43 -12.19
N ASN A 22 -2.53 -3.54 -13.51
CA ASN A 22 -1.86 -4.66 -14.18
C ASN A 22 -0.33 -4.55 -14.03
N GLY A 23 0.35 -5.70 -13.98
CA GLY A 23 1.81 -5.75 -13.85
C GLY A 23 2.33 -5.47 -12.44
N PHE A 24 1.48 -5.06 -11.50
CA PHE A 24 1.83 -4.90 -10.09
C PHE A 24 1.30 -6.06 -9.26
N TYR A 25 2.16 -6.61 -8.41
CA TYR A 25 1.84 -7.74 -7.54
C TYR A 25 2.21 -7.39 -6.11
N LEU A 26 1.28 -7.65 -5.20
CA LEU A 26 1.52 -7.48 -3.79
C LEU A 26 2.26 -8.71 -3.26
N VAL A 27 3.51 -8.51 -2.83
CA VAL A 27 4.38 -9.57 -2.31
C VAL A 27 4.15 -9.79 -0.82
N SER A 28 4.03 -8.71 -0.04
CA SER A 28 3.76 -8.79 1.40
C SER A 28 3.11 -7.51 1.92
N GLY A 29 2.45 -7.61 3.08
CA GLY A 29 1.90 -6.44 3.79
C GLY A 29 0.55 -5.94 3.25
N GLY A 30 -0.15 -6.74 2.46
CA GLY A 30 -1.53 -6.47 2.05
C GLY A 30 -2.56 -7.09 2.98
N GLY A 31 -3.84 -6.88 2.65
CA GLY A 31 -4.95 -7.36 3.46
C GLY A 31 -5.13 -6.57 4.75
N LEU A 32 -5.90 -7.13 5.67
CA LEU A 32 -6.20 -6.51 6.96
C LEU A 32 -4.93 -6.32 7.81
N TYR A 33 -4.94 -5.29 8.64
CA TYR A 33 -3.90 -5.05 9.64
C TYR A 33 -4.43 -4.40 10.90
N THR A 34 -3.59 -4.47 11.93
CA THR A 34 -3.77 -3.83 13.23
C THR A 34 -2.36 -3.42 13.68
N LEU A 35 -2.20 -2.15 14.08
CA LEU A 35 -0.93 -1.58 14.52
C LEU A 35 -1.13 -0.84 15.83
N ASP A 36 -0.44 -1.27 16.88
CA ASP A 36 -0.38 -0.54 18.14
C ASP A 36 0.39 0.78 17.99
N PRO A 37 0.25 1.75 18.92
CA PRO A 37 1.00 3.00 18.85
C PRO A 37 2.52 2.76 18.74
N GLY A 38 3.13 3.35 17.72
CA GLY A 38 4.56 3.21 17.42
C GLY A 38 4.91 2.02 16.51
N GLU A 39 3.97 1.11 16.23
CA GLU A 39 4.18 0.05 15.27
C GLU A 39 4.06 0.53 13.83
N GLY A 40 4.62 -0.24 12.90
CA GLY A 40 4.47 0.01 11.48
C GLY A 40 4.45 -1.25 10.64
N ARG A 41 4.09 -1.05 9.38
CA ARG A 41 3.91 -2.12 8.41
C ARG A 41 4.69 -1.85 7.14
N TYR A 42 5.46 -2.86 6.71
CA TYR A 42 6.08 -2.87 5.39
C TYR A 42 5.14 -3.47 4.35
N VAL A 43 4.91 -2.72 3.27
CA VAL A 43 4.23 -3.20 2.07
C VAL A 43 5.27 -3.36 0.97
N ARG A 44 5.39 -4.59 0.46
CA ARG A 44 6.26 -4.92 -0.68
C ARG A 44 5.40 -5.19 -1.90
N ILE A 45 5.71 -4.46 -2.96
CA ILE A 45 5.06 -4.56 -4.26
C ILE A 45 6.15 -4.91 -5.26
N ARG A 46 5.84 -5.80 -6.19
CA ARG A 46 6.69 -6.18 -7.30
C ARG A 46 6.03 -5.72 -8.59
N PHE A 47 6.80 -5.05 -9.44
CA PHE A 47 6.42 -4.78 -10.81
C PHE A 47 7.00 -5.89 -11.70
N LEU A 48 6.14 -6.65 -12.37
CA LEU A 48 6.52 -7.79 -13.23
C LEU A 48 5.54 -7.91 -14.42
N PRO A 49 5.48 -6.92 -15.32
CA PRO A 49 4.61 -7.00 -16.49
C PRO A 49 5.07 -8.10 -17.46
N ASN A 50 4.14 -8.66 -18.21
CA ASN A 50 4.39 -9.74 -19.18
C ASN A 50 4.57 -9.24 -20.63
N ARG A 51 4.41 -7.94 -20.87
CA ARG A 51 4.55 -7.28 -22.17
C ARG A 51 5.16 -5.89 -22.00
N PRO A 52 5.85 -5.38 -23.03
CA PRO A 52 6.31 -3.99 -23.02
C PRO A 52 5.14 -3.02 -22.98
N GLY A 53 5.36 -1.86 -22.37
CA GLY A 53 4.36 -0.82 -22.25
C GLY A 53 4.40 -0.08 -20.92
N ASN A 54 3.53 0.92 -20.79
CA ASN A 54 3.35 1.68 -19.56
C ASN A 54 2.18 1.13 -18.76
N PHE A 55 2.39 0.98 -17.45
CA PHE A 55 1.44 0.41 -16.52
C PHE A 55 1.19 1.40 -15.38
N THR A 56 -0.07 1.53 -15.00
CA THR A 56 -0.50 2.28 -13.84
C THR A 56 -1.24 1.38 -12.87
N GLY A 57 -1.12 1.71 -11.59
CA GLY A 57 -1.81 1.00 -10.52
C GLY A 57 -2.01 1.91 -9.32
N ALA A 58 -2.64 1.40 -8.28
CA ALA A 58 -2.80 2.11 -7.04
C ALA A 58 -2.69 1.16 -5.85
N LEU A 59 -1.89 1.56 -4.86
CA LEU A 59 -1.95 0.98 -3.53
C LEU A 59 -2.92 1.80 -2.70
N THR A 60 -3.96 1.17 -2.17
CA THR A 60 -4.96 1.82 -1.31
C THR A 60 -4.81 1.32 0.12
N ILE A 61 -4.71 2.26 1.05
CA ILE A 61 -4.64 2.00 2.48
C ILE A 61 -5.90 2.59 3.11
N GLN A 62 -6.86 1.74 3.40
CA GLN A 62 -8.01 2.10 4.23
C GLN A 62 -7.61 2.01 5.70
N HIS A 63 -7.96 3.01 6.48
CA HIS A 63 -7.73 3.05 7.92
C HIS A 63 -8.88 3.69 8.70
N ASP A 64 -8.86 3.55 10.03
CA ASP A 64 -9.85 4.10 10.97
C ASP A 64 -9.38 5.35 11.75
N ALA A 65 -8.13 5.81 11.56
CA ALA A 65 -7.66 7.05 12.20
C ALA A 65 -8.46 8.28 11.77
N ALA A 66 -8.83 9.11 12.75
CA ALA A 66 -9.62 10.33 12.54
C ALA A 66 -8.78 11.55 12.12
N ASN A 67 -7.46 11.49 12.24
CA ASN A 67 -6.57 12.63 11.95
C ASN A 67 -6.23 12.78 10.46
N ARG A 68 -6.63 11.84 9.60
CA ARG A 68 -6.42 11.88 8.15
C ARG A 68 -7.62 11.29 7.40
N PRO A 69 -7.92 11.78 6.18
CA PRO A 69 -8.92 11.15 5.32
C PRO A 69 -8.53 9.72 4.95
N SER A 70 -9.52 8.84 4.93
CA SER A 70 -9.41 7.43 4.55
C SER A 70 -10.33 7.15 3.35
N PRO A 71 -9.88 6.40 2.33
CA PRO A 71 -8.57 5.76 2.23
C PRO A 71 -7.47 6.67 1.68
N ILE A 72 -6.21 6.31 1.96
CA ILE A 72 -5.03 6.90 1.32
C ILE A 72 -4.74 6.12 0.03
N ALA A 73 -4.77 6.81 -1.11
CA ALA A 73 -4.43 6.25 -2.41
C ALA A 73 -3.01 6.67 -2.83
N ILE A 74 -2.18 5.69 -3.18
CA ILE A 74 -0.81 5.87 -3.62
C ILE A 74 -0.70 5.40 -5.06
N PRO A 75 -0.59 6.33 -6.03
CA PRO A 75 -0.47 5.96 -7.43
C PRO A 75 0.87 5.25 -7.68
N LEU A 76 0.83 4.23 -8.52
CA LEU A 76 1.98 3.48 -8.99
C LEU A 76 2.10 3.66 -10.49
N SER A 77 3.33 3.78 -10.97
CA SER A 77 3.67 3.79 -12.38
C SER A 77 4.87 2.89 -12.63
N GLY A 78 4.89 2.24 -13.79
CA GLY A 78 5.97 1.38 -14.22
C GLY A 78 5.99 1.29 -15.74
N SER A 79 7.17 1.13 -16.32
CA SER A 79 7.34 0.89 -17.75
C SER A 79 8.18 -0.35 -17.94
N ALA A 80 7.78 -1.22 -18.87
CA ALA A 80 8.60 -2.32 -19.32
C ALA A 80 8.97 -2.14 -20.77
N THR A 81 10.24 -2.36 -21.05
CA THR A 81 10.79 -2.41 -22.41
C THR A 81 10.93 -3.88 -22.81
N GLY A 82 10.60 -4.17 -24.07
CA GLY A 82 10.91 -5.47 -24.67
C GLY A 82 12.37 -5.53 -25.14
N PRO A 83 12.87 -6.72 -25.46
CA PRO A 83 14.04 -6.85 -26.32
C PRO A 83 13.80 -6.21 -27.70
#